data_AF-A0A7Y5TFD3-F1
#
_entry.id   AF-A0A7Y5TFD3-F1
#
_cell.length_a   1.000
_cell.length_b   1.000
_cell.length_c   1.000
_cell.angle_alpha   90.00
_cell.angle_beta   90.00
_cell.angle_gamma   90.00
#
_symmetry.space_group_name_H-M   'P 1'
#
loop_
_entity.id
_entity.type
_entity.pdbx_description
1 polymer ?
#
loop_
_entity_poly.entity_id
_entity_poly.type
_entity_poly.pdbx_seq_one_letter_code
_entity_poly.pdbx_strand_id
1 'polypeptide(L)'
;FATKDTYGVGFSSTFMLWVAIISNLVAIAVIPFWGSVSDRVGRKPVFLGGLAGSAVLAAAYVAVIASGNQALTAVVGVLLAGIVYSATNAVWPSTYAEYFPTSVRLSGMAIGTQFGFALAGFTPTIAAALLGDTGAGWPKVAGFAVVACAISAIAVATGPRGTHKVPTHELGRVAVRTSVPVRTTPVTREATR
;
A
#
# COMPACT_ATOMS: atom_id res chain seq x y z
N PHE A 1 -23.86 -0.71 2.20
CA PHE A 1 -24.24 -0.16 3.51
C PHE A 1 -24.92 1.19 3.35
N ALA A 2 -24.26 2.22 2.81
CA ALA A 2 -24.88 3.53 2.64
C ALA A 2 -26.03 3.62 1.59
N THR A 3 -26.05 2.74 0.59
CA THR A 3 -27.05 2.72 -0.50
C THR A 3 -28.18 1.71 -0.31
N LYS A 4 -28.17 0.93 0.78
CA LYS A 4 -29.23 -0.05 1.04
C LYS A 4 -30.28 0.57 1.95
N ASP A 5 -31.53 0.61 1.48
CA ASP A 5 -32.67 1.20 2.20
C ASP A 5 -32.90 0.56 3.58
N THR A 6 -32.52 -0.70 3.74
CA THR A 6 -32.61 -1.47 5.00
C THR A 6 -31.83 -0.84 6.17
N TYR A 7 -30.79 -0.03 5.90
CA TYR A 7 -29.96 0.56 6.95
C TYR A 7 -30.27 2.04 7.25
N GLY A 8 -31.30 2.62 6.62
CA GLY A 8 -31.81 3.96 6.95
C GLY A 8 -30.90 5.14 6.60
N VAL A 9 -29.78 4.93 5.88
CA VAL A 9 -28.83 5.99 5.51
C VAL A 9 -29.29 6.77 4.27
N GLY A 10 -30.01 6.12 3.35
CA GLY A 10 -30.71 6.78 2.24
C GLY A 10 -29.84 7.50 1.21
N PHE A 11 -28.55 7.15 1.07
CA PHE A 11 -27.69 7.80 0.07
C PHE A 11 -28.00 7.29 -1.33
N SER A 12 -28.18 8.22 -2.27
CA SER A 12 -28.30 7.89 -3.69
C SER A 12 -27.02 7.21 -4.18
N SER A 13 -27.16 6.11 -4.93
CA SER A 13 -26.04 5.46 -5.63
C SER A 13 -25.26 6.44 -6.51
N THR A 14 -25.96 7.39 -7.14
CA THR A 14 -25.36 8.46 -7.95
C THR A 14 -24.42 9.34 -7.12
N PHE A 15 -24.80 9.67 -5.87
CA PHE A 15 -23.96 10.47 -4.99
C PHE A 15 -22.66 9.74 -4.63
N MET A 16 -22.73 8.46 -4.23
CA MET A 16 -21.54 7.68 -3.92
C MET A 16 -20.62 7.47 -5.14
N LEU A 17 -21.20 7.32 -6.33
CA LEU A 17 -20.45 7.24 -7.58
C LEU A 17 -19.69 8.55 -7.85
N TRP A 18 -20.33 9.71 -7.70
CA TRP A 18 -19.67 11.00 -7.87
C TRP A 18 -18.55 11.22 -6.85
N VAL A 19 -18.75 10.84 -5.58
CA VAL A 19 -17.69 10.88 -4.56
C VAL A 19 -16.50 10.02 -5.00
N ALA A 20 -16.73 8.81 -5.50
CA ALA A 20 -15.67 7.94 -5.99
C ALA A 20 -14.95 8.53 -7.22
N ILE A 21 -15.68 9.11 -8.17
CA ILE A 21 -15.11 9.76 -9.36
C ILE A 21 -14.21 10.93 -8.96
N ILE A 22 -14.72 11.86 -8.14
CA ILE A 22 -13.96 13.02 -7.67
C ILE A 22 -12.73 12.57 -6.90
N SER A 23 -12.86 11.58 -6.01
CA SER A 23 -11.72 11.02 -5.28
C SER A 23 -10.64 10.47 -6.21
N ASN A 24 -11.02 9.76 -7.27
CA ASN A 24 -10.07 9.24 -8.25
C ASN A 24 -9.41 10.34 -9.08
N LEU A 25 -10.14 11.40 -9.45
CA LEU A 25 -9.55 12.56 -10.13
C LEU A 25 -8.50 13.25 -9.26
N VAL A 26 -8.79 13.42 -7.97
CA VAL A 26 -7.83 13.94 -7.00
C VAL A 26 -6.63 12.99 -6.86
N ALA A 27 -6.87 11.68 -6.80
CA ALA A 27 -5.81 10.68 -6.74
C ALA A 27 -4.84 10.81 -7.92
N ILE A 28 -5.34 10.99 -9.15
CA ILE A 28 -4.50 11.15 -10.35
C ILE A 28 -3.53 12.34 -10.20
N ALA A 29 -3.99 13.46 -9.64
CA ALA A 29 -3.15 14.63 -9.41
C ALA A 29 -2.17 14.44 -8.24
N VAL A 30 -2.58 13.70 -7.21
CA VAL A 30 -1.85 13.56 -5.94
C VAL A 30 -0.84 12.40 -5.94
N ILE A 31 -1.04 11.36 -6.76
CA ILE A 31 -0.09 10.25 -6.95
C ILE A 31 1.32 10.73 -7.35
N PRO A 32 1.53 11.57 -8.38
CA PRO A 32 2.87 12.01 -8.76
C PRO A 32 3.52 12.86 -7.66
N PHE A 33 2.73 13.64 -6.92
CA PHE A 33 3.21 14.37 -5.76
C PHE A 33 3.76 13.41 -4.70
N TRP A 34 3.00 12.39 -4.29
CA TRP A 34 3.47 11.39 -3.34
C TRP A 34 4.63 10.55 -3.84
N GLY A 35 4.70 10.27 -5.15
CA GLY A 35 5.87 9.65 -5.77
C GLY A 35 7.14 10.46 -5.53
N SER A 36 7.08 11.77 -5.83
CA SER A 36 8.22 12.68 -5.63
C SER A 36 8.64 12.81 -4.16
N VAL A 37 7.66 12.81 -3.24
CA VAL A 37 7.92 12.86 -1.78
C VAL A 37 8.55 11.55 -1.32
N SER A 38 8.05 10.41 -1.80
CA SER A 38 8.60 9.09 -1.51
C SER A 38 10.03 8.92 -1.99
N ASP A 39 10.37 9.46 -3.16
CA ASP A 39 11.74 9.39 -3.67
C ASP A 39 12.71 10.26 -2.86
N ARG A 40 12.23 11.33 -2.19
CA ARG A 40 13.07 12.21 -1.34
C ARG A 40 13.16 11.76 0.12
N VAL A 41 12.05 11.37 0.72
CA VAL A 41 11.95 11.01 2.16
C VAL A 41 12.22 9.52 2.39
N GLY A 42 12.08 8.71 1.33
CA GLY A 42 12.17 7.26 1.37
C GLY A 42 10.79 6.62 1.30
N ARG A 43 10.72 5.47 0.61
CA ARG A 43 9.47 4.74 0.34
C ARG A 43 8.78 4.25 1.62
N LYS A 44 9.56 3.73 2.58
CA LYS A 44 9.06 3.14 3.82
C LYS A 44 8.30 4.11 4.75
N PRO A 45 8.81 5.31 5.09
CA PRO A 45 8.06 6.25 5.93
C PRO A 45 6.80 6.78 5.25
N VAL A 46 6.81 7.01 3.93
CA VAL A 46 5.61 7.44 3.20
C VAL A 46 4.54 6.34 3.19
N PHE A 47 4.94 5.09 2.99
CA PHE A 47 4.03 3.95 3.05
C PHE A 47 3.40 3.78 4.44
N LEU A 48 4.21 3.84 5.50
CA LEU A 48 3.71 3.73 6.88
C LEU A 48 2.80 4.90 7.27
N GLY A 49 3.13 6.13 6.85
CA GLY A 49 2.28 7.30 7.04
C GLY A 49 0.94 7.16 6.31
N GLY A 50 0.97 6.69 5.07
CA GLY A 50 -0.23 6.38 4.28
C GLY A 50 -1.12 5.32 4.94
N LEU A 51 -0.53 4.26 5.50
CA LEU A 51 -1.26 3.22 6.23
C LEU A 51 -1.87 3.73 7.54
N ALA A 52 -1.10 4.49 8.33
CA ALA A 52 -1.60 5.07 9.57
C ALA A 52 -2.76 6.04 9.30
N GLY A 53 -2.61 6.91 8.30
CA GLY A 53 -3.67 7.81 7.87
C GLY A 53 -4.89 7.04 7.32
N SER A 54 -4.66 5.97 6.55
CA SER A 54 -5.74 5.14 6.00
C SER A 54 -6.51 4.43 7.10
N ALA A 55 -5.84 3.96 8.15
CA ALA A 55 -6.50 3.33 9.30
C ALA A 55 -7.44 4.30 10.01
N VAL A 56 -6.96 5.52 10.28
CA VAL A 56 -7.75 6.58 10.95
C VAL A 56 -8.91 7.03 10.06
N LEU A 57 -8.63 7.33 8.79
CA LEU A 57 -9.66 7.82 7.86
C LEU A 57 -10.66 6.74 7.46
N ALA A 58 -10.28 5.47 7.38
CA ALA A 58 -11.22 4.38 7.13
C ALA A 58 -12.20 4.22 8.30
N ALA A 59 -11.71 4.28 9.54
CA ALA A 59 -12.56 4.28 10.72
C ALA A 59 -13.50 5.49 10.75
N ALA A 60 -12.96 6.68 10.47
CA ALA A 60 -13.75 7.91 10.36
C ALA A 60 -14.80 7.83 9.25
N TYR A 61 -14.46 7.28 8.08
CA TYR A 61 -15.37 7.17 6.95
C TYR A 61 -16.57 6.28 7.27
N VAL A 62 -16.33 5.12 7.90
CA VAL A 62 -17.41 4.21 8.32
C VAL A 62 -18.29 4.85 9.40
N ALA A 63 -17.70 5.58 10.35
CA ALA A 63 -18.44 6.32 11.38
C ALA A 63 -19.31 7.44 10.79
N VAL A 64 -18.77 8.20 9.84
CA VAL A 64 -19.46 9.32 9.19
C VAL A 64 -20.60 8.82 8.30
N ILE A 65 -20.42 7.69 7.60
CA ILE A 65 -21.52 7.04 6.88
C ILE A 65 -22.64 6.65 7.86
N ALA A 66 -22.28 6.09 9.02
CA ALA A 66 -23.28 5.72 10.03
C ALA A 66 -24.03 6.94 10.61
N SER A 67 -23.41 8.12 10.63
CA SER A 67 -24.08 9.37 11.05
C SER A 67 -25.03 9.97 10.02
N GLY A 68 -25.06 9.46 8.78
CA GLY A 68 -25.95 9.95 7.72
C GLY A 68 -25.58 11.32 7.12
N ASN A 69 -24.41 11.88 7.42
CA ASN A 69 -24.00 13.17 6.87
C ASN A 69 -23.34 13.02 5.50
N GLN A 70 -24.07 13.39 4.43
CA GLN A 70 -23.63 13.27 3.04
C GLN A 70 -22.38 14.12 2.75
N ALA A 71 -22.40 15.40 3.13
CA ALA A 71 -21.30 16.31 2.85
C ALA A 71 -20.00 15.84 3.52
N LEU A 72 -20.09 15.42 4.79
CA LEU A 72 -18.94 14.91 5.53
C LEU A 72 -18.44 13.57 4.94
N THR A 73 -19.35 12.71 4.47
CA THR A 73 -18.99 11.47 3.77
C THR A 73 -18.20 11.76 2.50
N ALA A 74 -18.62 12.74 1.70
CA ALA A 74 -17.90 13.14 0.49
C ALA A 74 -16.49 13.64 0.82
N VAL A 75 -16.37 14.54 1.81
CA VAL A 75 -15.07 15.12 2.21
C VAL A 75 -14.13 14.03 2.73
N VAL A 76 -14.59 13.19 3.66
CA VAL A 76 -13.77 12.12 4.24
C VAL A 76 -13.44 11.05 3.19
N GLY A 77 -14.37 10.74 2.28
CA GLY A 77 -14.15 9.81 1.18
C GLY A 77 -13.06 10.30 0.21
N VAL A 78 -13.10 11.58 -0.16
CA VAL A 78 -12.07 12.20 -1.01
C VAL A 78 -10.72 12.27 -0.29
N LEU A 79 -10.70 12.61 1.00
CA LEU A 79 -9.46 12.60 1.80
C LEU A 79 -8.86 11.19 1.89
N LEU A 80 -9.69 10.20 2.19
CA LEU A 80 -9.29 8.81 2.31
C LEU A 80 -8.77 8.28 0.97
N ALA A 81 -9.60 8.25 -0.07
CA ALA A 81 -9.29 7.60 -1.34
C ALA A 81 -8.39 8.44 -2.25
N GLY A 82 -8.56 9.76 -2.24
CA GLY A 82 -7.88 10.68 -3.15
C GLY A 82 -6.54 11.22 -2.66
N ILE A 83 -6.30 11.25 -1.34
CA ILE A 83 -5.06 11.82 -0.79
C ILE A 83 -4.25 10.76 -0.05
N VAL A 84 -4.84 10.12 0.96
CA VAL A 84 -4.08 9.27 1.88
C VAL A 84 -3.85 7.88 1.30
N TYR A 85 -4.88 7.26 0.74
CA TYR A 85 -4.76 5.97 0.08
C TYR A 85 -3.88 6.07 -1.18
N SER A 86 -3.93 7.20 -1.88
CA SER A 86 -3.07 7.46 -3.04
C SER A 86 -1.58 7.43 -2.71
N ALA A 87 -1.17 7.85 -1.51
CA ALA A 87 0.22 7.73 -1.05
C ALA A 87 0.67 6.27 -1.01
N THR A 88 -0.14 5.39 -0.43
CA THR A 88 0.14 3.95 -0.38
C THR A 88 0.19 3.33 -1.77
N ASN A 89 -0.74 3.71 -2.67
CA ASN A 89 -0.77 3.19 -4.04
C ASN A 89 0.43 3.63 -4.88
N ALA A 90 0.87 4.88 -4.73
CA ALA A 90 2.02 5.41 -5.46
C ALA A 90 3.31 4.66 -5.10
N VAL A 91 3.43 4.21 -3.85
CA VAL A 91 4.69 3.68 -3.28
C VAL A 91 4.72 2.15 -3.23
N TRP A 92 3.56 1.49 -3.15
CA TRP A 92 3.42 0.03 -3.10
C TRP A 92 4.25 -0.74 -4.14
N PRO A 93 4.12 -0.50 -5.47
CA PRO A 93 4.78 -1.34 -6.47
C PRO A 93 6.30 -1.26 -6.37
N SER A 94 6.82 -0.07 -6.09
CA SER A 94 8.24 0.16 -5.91
C SER A 94 8.82 -0.48 -4.65
N THR A 95 8.05 -0.47 -3.55
CA THR A 95 8.46 -1.10 -2.29
C THR A 95 8.46 -2.63 -2.43
N TYR A 96 7.47 -3.19 -3.12
CA TYR A 96 7.41 -4.63 -3.39
C TYR A 96 8.56 -5.09 -4.28
N ALA A 97 8.93 -4.31 -5.29
CA ALA A 97 10.08 -4.59 -6.14
C ALA A 97 11.40 -4.69 -5.35
N GLU A 98 11.54 -3.89 -4.29
CA GLU A 98 12.73 -3.91 -3.42
C GLU A 98 12.81 -5.16 -2.52
N TYR A 99 11.68 -5.83 -2.25
CA TYR A 99 11.64 -7.02 -1.38
C TYR A 99 12.11 -8.30 -2.04
N PHE A 100 12.08 -8.36 -3.38
CA PHE A 100 12.48 -9.55 -4.12
C PHE A 100 13.80 -9.34 -4.87
N PRO A 101 14.70 -10.34 -4.85
CA PRO A 101 15.93 -10.30 -5.65
C PRO A 101 15.58 -10.29 -7.13
N THR A 102 16.45 -9.67 -7.94
CA THR A 102 16.20 -9.38 -9.36
C THR A 102 15.81 -10.61 -10.18
N SER A 103 16.35 -11.79 -9.86
CA SER A 103 16.07 -13.06 -10.56
C SER A 103 14.63 -13.55 -10.45
N VAL A 104 13.92 -13.21 -9.37
CA VAL A 104 12.54 -13.67 -9.09
C VAL A 104 11.57 -12.54 -8.80
N ARG A 105 11.98 -11.29 -9.06
CA ARG A 105 11.19 -10.11 -8.70
C ARG A 105 9.80 -10.11 -9.34
N LEU A 106 9.74 -10.37 -10.65
CA LEU A 106 8.48 -10.34 -11.40
C LEU A 106 7.53 -11.44 -10.95
N SER A 107 8.01 -12.68 -10.82
CA SER A 107 7.20 -13.82 -10.38
C SER A 107 6.81 -13.71 -8.89
N GLY A 108 7.74 -13.30 -8.03
CA GLY A 108 7.49 -13.09 -6.60
C GLY A 108 6.45 -12.00 -6.33
N MET A 109 6.55 -10.86 -7.03
CA MET A 109 5.52 -9.81 -6.95
C MET A 109 4.18 -10.30 -7.47
N ALA A 110 4.13 -10.96 -8.63
CA ALA A 110 2.88 -11.45 -9.20
C ALA A 110 2.19 -12.45 -8.26
N ILE A 111 2.92 -13.46 -7.78
CA ILE A 111 2.38 -14.48 -6.87
C ILE A 111 1.90 -13.82 -5.57
N GLY A 112 2.74 -13.02 -4.93
CA GLY A 112 2.39 -12.37 -3.66
C GLY A 112 1.17 -11.45 -3.78
N THR A 113 1.06 -10.73 -4.90
CA THR A 113 -0.08 -9.84 -5.16
C THR A 113 -1.35 -10.62 -5.45
N GLN A 114 -1.30 -11.69 -6.25
CA GLN A 114 -2.48 -12.48 -6.55
C GLN A 114 -3.01 -13.22 -5.31
N PHE A 115 -2.13 -13.78 -4.48
CA PHE A 115 -2.53 -14.33 -3.19
C PHE A 115 -3.13 -13.25 -2.28
N GLY A 116 -2.52 -12.07 -2.23
CA GLY A 116 -3.05 -10.93 -1.48
C GLY A 116 -4.44 -10.51 -1.95
N PHE A 117 -4.66 -10.41 -3.27
CA PHE A 117 -5.96 -10.07 -3.85
C PHE A 117 -7.00 -11.16 -3.66
N ALA A 118 -6.61 -12.44 -3.73
CA ALA A 118 -7.51 -13.54 -3.44
C ALA A 118 -8.05 -13.45 -1.99
N LEU A 119 -7.18 -13.16 -1.03
CA LEU A 119 -7.59 -12.94 0.37
C LEU A 119 -8.40 -11.64 0.54
N ALA A 120 -7.97 -10.56 -0.09
CA ALA A 120 -8.66 -9.27 -0.03
C ALA A 120 -10.07 -9.34 -0.64
N GLY A 121 -10.32 -10.23 -1.60
CA GLY A 121 -11.62 -10.47 -2.21
C GLY A 121 -12.71 -10.89 -1.21
N PHE A 122 -12.35 -11.47 -0.07
CA PHE A 122 -13.29 -11.82 1.00
C PHE A 122 -13.66 -10.64 1.91
N THR A 123 -12.97 -9.50 1.78
CA THR A 123 -13.18 -8.31 2.60
C THR A 123 -14.63 -7.83 2.64
N PRO A 124 -15.36 -7.70 1.50
CA PRO A 124 -16.75 -7.25 1.52
C PRO A 124 -17.68 -8.22 2.26
N THR A 125 -17.44 -9.54 2.14
CA THR A 125 -18.21 -10.58 2.83
C THR A 125 -18.00 -10.53 4.33
N ILE A 126 -16.74 -10.41 4.78
CA ILE A 126 -16.39 -10.27 6.19
C ILE A 126 -16.98 -8.97 6.75
N ALA A 127 -16.84 -7.85 6.02
CA ALA A 127 -17.41 -6.56 6.42
C ALA A 127 -18.94 -6.63 6.54
N ALA A 128 -19.63 -7.28 5.61
CA ALA A 128 -21.08 -7.48 5.69
C ALA A 128 -21.48 -8.32 6.91
N ALA A 129 -20.75 -9.42 7.19
CA ALA A 129 -21.00 -10.26 8.36
C ALA A 129 -20.76 -9.51 9.68
N LEU A 130 -19.71 -8.68 9.76
CA LEU A 130 -19.39 -7.88 10.95
C LEU A 130 -20.39 -6.75 11.20
N LEU A 131 -20.95 -6.19 10.14
CA LEU A 131 -21.92 -5.09 10.20
C LEU A 131 -23.28 -5.55 10.75
N GLY A 132 -23.68 -6.78 10.42
CA GLY A 132 -24.95 -7.37 10.83
C GLY A 132 -26.18 -6.73 10.20
N ASP A 133 -27.36 -7.23 10.56
CA ASP A 133 -28.63 -6.82 9.95
C ASP A 133 -29.12 -5.44 10.40
N THR A 134 -28.67 -4.97 11.56
CA THR A 134 -29.12 -3.70 12.16
C THR A 134 -28.22 -2.50 11.81
N GLY A 135 -27.10 -2.71 11.12
CA GLY A 135 -26.14 -1.63 10.79
C GLY A 135 -25.35 -1.06 11.98
N ALA A 136 -25.65 -1.47 13.21
CA ALA A 136 -24.96 -1.07 14.42
C ALA A 136 -23.54 -1.67 14.55
N GLY A 137 -23.19 -2.66 13.72
CA GLY A 137 -21.87 -3.29 13.68
C GLY A 137 -20.77 -2.44 13.02
N TRP A 138 -21.03 -1.18 12.67
CA TRP A 138 -20.07 -0.29 12.03
C TRP A 138 -18.72 -0.15 12.78
N PRO A 139 -18.64 -0.18 14.14
CA PRO A 139 -17.36 -0.14 14.84
C PRO A 139 -16.52 -1.40 14.62
N LYS A 140 -17.16 -2.56 14.41
CA LYS A 140 -16.47 -3.82 14.11
C LYS A 140 -15.84 -3.79 12.72
N VAL A 141 -16.53 -3.19 11.75
CA VAL A 141 -15.99 -2.96 10.40
C VAL A 141 -14.80 -2.00 10.43
N ALA A 142 -14.91 -0.92 11.20
CA ALA A 142 -13.78 0.00 11.42
C ALA A 142 -12.59 -0.71 12.08
N GLY A 143 -12.83 -1.51 13.12
CA GLY A 143 -11.80 -2.31 13.77
C GLY A 143 -11.11 -3.30 12.82
N PHE A 144 -11.88 -3.98 11.96
CA PHE A 144 -11.32 -4.85 10.92
C PHE A 144 -10.40 -4.10 9.96
N ALA A 145 -10.79 -2.92 9.48
CA ALA A 145 -9.98 -2.10 8.60
C ALA A 145 -8.68 -1.62 9.29
N VAL A 146 -8.76 -1.21 10.56
CA VAL A 146 -7.60 -0.80 11.37
C VAL A 146 -6.64 -1.98 11.58
N VAL A 147 -7.15 -3.17 11.91
CA VAL A 147 -6.32 -4.37 12.08
C VAL A 147 -5.64 -4.75 10.77
N ALA A 148 -6.35 -4.70 9.63
CA ALA A 148 -5.76 -4.96 8.33
C ALA A 148 -4.62 -3.96 8.03
N CYS A 149 -4.85 -2.67 8.25
CA CYS A 149 -3.81 -1.64 8.10
C CYS A 149 -2.62 -1.87 9.06
N ALA A 150 -2.88 -2.29 10.31
CA ALA A 150 -1.83 -2.58 11.28
C ALA A 150 -0.97 -3.78 10.85
N ILE A 151 -1.58 -4.87 10.37
CA ILE A 151 -0.87 -6.04 9.83
C ILE A 151 0.02 -5.62 8.65
N SER A 152 -0.53 -4.84 7.71
CA SER A 152 0.26 -4.31 6.59
C SER A 152 1.38 -3.40 7.06
N ALA A 153 1.16 -2.57 8.09
CA ALA A 153 2.17 -1.67 8.63
C ALA A 153 3.30 -2.46 9.28
N ILE A 154 2.98 -3.50 10.04
CA ILE A 154 3.97 -4.41 10.64
C ILE A 154 4.78 -5.09 9.53
N ALA A 155 4.13 -5.63 8.49
CA ALA A 155 4.82 -6.26 7.37
C ALA A 155 5.80 -5.31 6.66
N VAL A 156 5.41 -4.06 6.44
CA VAL A 156 6.31 -3.05 5.86
C VAL A 156 7.40 -2.62 6.84
N ALA A 157 7.08 -2.53 8.14
CA ALA A 157 8.04 -2.17 9.18
C ALA A 157 9.14 -3.24 9.36
N THR A 158 8.80 -4.52 9.24
CA THR A 158 9.74 -5.65 9.30
C THR A 158 10.47 -5.92 7.99
N GLY A 159 9.97 -5.40 6.87
CA GLY A 159 10.64 -5.50 5.56
C GLY A 159 12.02 -4.83 5.50
N PRO A 160 12.86 -5.21 4.51
CA PRO A 160 14.20 -4.66 4.29
C PRO A 160 14.27 -3.13 4.42
N ARG A 161 15.31 -2.62 5.10
CA ARG A 161 15.57 -1.18 5.29
C ARG A 161 16.68 -0.73 4.33
N GLY A 162 16.54 0.45 3.73
CA GLY A 162 17.66 1.13 3.08
C GLY A 162 17.88 0.86 1.58
N THR A 163 16.97 0.12 0.92
CA THR A 163 17.12 -0.23 -0.50
C THR A 163 17.04 0.94 -1.47
N HIS A 164 16.41 2.05 -1.08
CA HIS A 164 16.38 3.30 -1.86
C HIS A 164 17.76 3.93 -2.13
N LYS A 165 18.82 3.48 -1.44
CA LYS A 165 20.22 3.91 -1.66
C LYS A 165 21.04 2.91 -2.47
N VAL A 166 20.50 1.74 -2.79
CA VAL A 166 21.21 0.68 -3.48
C VAL A 166 20.71 0.63 -4.93
N PRO A 167 21.58 0.85 -5.94
CA PRO A 167 21.20 0.76 -7.34
C PRO A 167 20.49 -0.56 -7.65
N THR A 168 19.45 -0.53 -8.49
CA THR A 168 18.56 -1.68 -8.77
C THR A 168 19.29 -2.96 -9.21
N HIS A 169 20.51 -2.83 -9.76
CA HIS A 169 21.36 -3.93 -10.22
C HIS A 169 22.21 -4.58 -9.10
N GLU A 170 22.27 -4.00 -7.90
CA GLU A 170 23.02 -4.50 -6.75
C GLU A 170 22.12 -5.21 -5.70
N LEU A 171 20.81 -5.11 -5.87
CA LEU A 171 19.80 -5.77 -5.05
C LEU A 171 19.93 -7.31 -5.10
N GLY A 172 20.34 -7.92 -3.98
CA GLY A 172 20.54 -9.37 -3.85
C GLY A 172 21.99 -9.85 -4.00
N ARG A 173 22.95 -8.95 -4.26
CA ARG A 173 24.37 -9.27 -4.07
C ARG A 173 24.67 -9.21 -2.59
N VAL A 174 24.56 -10.37 -1.92
CA VAL A 174 25.29 -10.60 -0.66
C VAL A 174 26.69 -10.07 -0.89
N ALA A 175 27.16 -9.17 -0.03
CA ALA A 175 28.55 -8.78 0.00
C ALA A 175 29.39 -10.01 0.36
N VAL A 176 29.61 -10.90 -0.62
CA VAL A 176 30.74 -11.81 -0.58
C VAL A 176 31.93 -10.90 -0.81
N ARG A 177 32.39 -10.26 0.27
CA ARG A 177 33.79 -9.87 0.42
C ARG A 177 34.60 -11.18 0.42
N THR A 178 34.65 -11.88 -0.70
CA THR A 178 35.78 -12.74 -0.99
C THR A 178 36.87 -11.79 -1.41
N SER A 179 37.69 -11.41 -0.44
CA SER A 179 39.08 -11.06 -0.68
C SER A 179 39.72 -12.24 -1.42
N VAL A 180 39.55 -12.30 -2.74
CA VAL A 180 40.44 -13.09 -3.60
C VAL A 180 41.64 -12.18 -3.82
N PRO A 181 42.80 -12.45 -3.19
CA PRO A 181 44.00 -11.73 -3.55
C PRO A 181 44.25 -12.05 -5.02
N VAL A 182 44.28 -11.03 -5.87
CA VAL A 182 44.78 -11.17 -7.24
C VAL A 182 46.24 -11.57 -7.09
N ARG A 183 46.52 -12.88 -7.16
CA ARG A 183 47.87 -13.41 -7.20
C ARG A 183 48.40 -13.05 -8.58
N THR A 184 49.08 -11.92 -8.69
CA THR A 184 49.84 -11.56 -9.89
C THR A 184 50.96 -12.58 -10.05
N THR A 185 50.73 -13.58 -10.90
CA THR A 185 51.80 -14.48 -11.35
C THR A 185 52.75 -13.63 -12.22
N PRO A 186 54.05 -13.56 -11.92
CA PRO A 186 54.99 -12.88 -12.79
C PRO A 186 55.08 -13.70 -14.09
N VAL A 187 54.76 -13.08 -15.22
CA VAL A 187 55.05 -13.66 -16.53
C VAL A 187 56.56 -13.55 -16.73
N THR A 188 57.28 -14.62 -16.43
CA THR A 188 58.67 -14.82 -16.87
C THR A 188 58.69 -14.80 -18.39
N ARG A 189 59.19 -13.71 -18.98
CA ARG A 189 59.60 -13.66 -20.38
C ARG A 189 60.83 -14.56 -20.54
N GLU A 190 60.60 -15.80 -20.95
CA GLU A 190 61.66 -16.65 -21.46
C GLU A 190 62.14 -16.15 -22.82
N ALA A 191 63.44 -16.32 -22.99
CA ALA A 191 64.28 -15.71 -24.00
C ALA A 191 64.00 -16.27 -25.40
N THR A 192 64.02 -15.38 -26.39
CA THR A 192 64.36 -15.72 -27.77
C THR A 192 65.70 -15.06 -28.06
N ARG A 193 66.75 -15.88 -28.07
CA ARG A 193 68.02 -15.64 -28.76
C ARG A 193 68.17 -16.73 -29.80
#